data_AF-A0A2Z2I2Z2-F1
#
_entry.id   AF-A0A2Z2I2Z2-F1
#
_cell.length_a   1.000
_cell.length_b   1.000
_cell.length_c   1.000
_cell.angle_alpha   90.00
_cell.angle_beta   90.00
_cell.angle_gamma   90.00
#
_symmetry.space_group_name_H-M   'P 1'
#
loop_
_entity.id
_entity.type
_entity.pdbx_description
1 polymer ?
#
loop_
_entity_poly.entity_id
_entity_poly.type
_entity_poly.pdbx_seq_one_letter_code
_entity_poly.pdbx_strand_id
1 'polypeptide(L)'
;MGGKTIVSDHDEWNGSTPSAAVLTAVAELEGDEPGSLPERLGYALYDYVDPEALDTILAHRPGVTVTFALEQYDVEVSSTCLTVCERDS
;
A
#
# COMPACT_ATOMS: atom_id res chain seq x y z
N MET A 1 -3.63 19.39 -11.32
CA MET A 1 -4.18 19.25 -9.95
C MET A 1 -3.42 18.08 -9.36
N GLY A 2 -2.81 18.23 -8.18
CA GLY A 2 -1.93 17.17 -7.66
C GLY A 2 -2.77 15.98 -7.21
N GLY A 3 -2.53 14.79 -7.76
CA GLY A 3 -3.07 13.54 -7.23
C GLY A 3 -2.74 13.41 -5.75
N LYS A 4 -3.66 12.84 -4.96
CA LYS A 4 -3.42 12.63 -3.54
C LYS A 4 -2.25 11.65 -3.40
N THR A 5 -1.35 11.96 -2.47
CA THR A 5 -0.20 11.11 -2.16
C THR A 5 -0.12 10.94 -0.66
N ILE A 6 -0.01 9.70 -0.21
CA ILE A 6 0.32 9.35 1.18
C ILE A 6 1.73 8.80 1.20
N VAL A 7 2.52 9.34 2.12
CA VAL A 7 3.86 8.84 2.46
C VAL A 7 3.82 8.50 3.93
N SER A 8 4.17 7.26 4.27
CA SER A 8 4.20 6.77 5.64
C SER A 8 5.53 6.08 5.91
N ASP A 9 6.19 6.47 6.98
CA ASP A 9 7.42 5.82 7.43
C ASP A 9 7.09 4.50 8.16
N HIS A 10 8.01 3.54 8.13
CA HIS A 10 7.83 2.24 8.76
C HIS A 10 7.56 2.35 10.28
N ASP A 11 8.12 3.36 10.95
CA ASP A 11 7.84 3.65 12.36
C ASP A 11 6.36 3.98 12.61
N GLU A 12 5.64 4.53 11.63
CA GLU A 12 4.22 4.85 11.75
C GLU A 12 3.34 3.59 11.69
N TRP A 13 3.85 2.49 11.15
CA TRP A 13 3.09 1.24 11.03
C TRP A 13 2.96 0.52 12.38
N ASN A 14 3.72 0.92 13.40
CA ASN A 14 3.66 0.41 14.78
C ASN A 14 3.67 -1.13 14.87
N GLY A 15 4.46 -1.79 14.02
CA GLY A 15 4.54 -3.26 13.93
C GLY A 15 3.47 -3.93 13.05
N SER A 16 2.71 -3.15 12.28
CA SER A 16 1.83 -3.66 11.23
C SER A 16 2.66 -4.19 10.05
N THR A 17 2.14 -5.20 9.37
CA THR A 17 2.78 -5.75 8.17
C THR A 17 2.77 -4.71 7.04
N PRO A 18 3.74 -4.73 6.11
CA PRO A 18 3.76 -3.80 4.99
C PRO A 18 2.48 -3.88 4.14
N SER A 19 1.91 -5.09 4.01
CA SER A 19 0.62 -5.30 3.34
C SER A 19 -0.55 -4.59 4.03
N ALA A 20 -0.58 -4.59 5.37
CA ALA A 20 -1.58 -3.84 6.13
C ALA A 20 -1.36 -2.33 6.01
N ALA A 21 -0.11 -1.87 5.98
CA ALA A 21 0.21 -0.45 5.78
C ALA A 21 -0.27 0.05 4.40
N VAL A 22 -0.06 -0.73 3.34
CA VAL A 22 -0.58 -0.42 1.99
C VAL A 22 -2.10 -0.28 2.01
N LEU A 23 -2.81 -1.22 2.62
CA LEU A 23 -4.28 -1.16 2.73
C LEU A 23 -4.74 0.09 3.49
N THR A 24 -4.09 0.42 4.61
CA THR A 24 -4.40 1.62 5.38
C THR A 24 -4.20 2.89 4.54
N ALA A 25 -3.07 3.03 3.84
CA ALA A 25 -2.81 4.20 3.02
C ALA A 25 -3.83 4.35 1.87
N VAL A 26 -4.17 3.26 1.19
CA VAL A 26 -5.22 3.29 0.15
C VAL A 26 -6.58 3.65 0.76
N ALA A 27 -6.91 3.12 1.94
CA ALA A 27 -8.14 3.43 2.65
C ALA A 27 -8.22 4.91 3.04
N GLU A 28 -7.11 5.48 3.53
CA GLU A 28 -7.00 6.90 3.88
C GLU A 28 -7.14 7.82 2.66
N LEU A 29 -6.52 7.48 1.52
CA LEU A 29 -6.66 8.23 0.26
C LEU A 29 -8.12 8.31 -0.20
N GLU A 30 -8.84 7.23 0.04
CA GLU A 30 -10.23 7.09 -0.32
C GLU A 30 -11.19 7.54 0.80
N GLY A 31 -10.69 7.87 2.00
CA GLY A 31 -11.50 8.32 3.14
C GLY A 31 -12.36 7.23 3.80
N ASP A 32 -11.87 6.00 3.88
CA ASP A 32 -12.64 4.81 4.27
C ASP A 32 -11.80 3.83 5.10
N GLU A 33 -12.39 2.71 5.49
CA GLU A 33 -11.70 1.69 6.28
C GLU A 33 -11.07 0.59 5.40
N PRO A 34 -9.88 0.07 5.75
CA PRO A 34 -9.17 -0.93 4.96
C PRO A 34 -9.97 -2.21 4.72
N GLY A 35 -10.86 -2.58 5.63
CA GLY A 35 -11.76 -3.73 5.48
C GLY A 35 -12.90 -3.53 4.47
N SER A 36 -13.29 -2.29 4.21
CA SER A 36 -14.35 -1.92 3.26
C SER A 36 -13.83 -1.57 1.87
N LEU A 37 -12.49 -1.54 1.69
CA LEU A 37 -11.85 -1.33 0.40
C LEU A 37 -12.35 -2.28 -0.69
N PRO A 38 -12.43 -3.61 -0.48
CA PRO A 38 -12.82 -4.54 -1.55
C PRO A 38 -14.26 -4.30 -2.04
N GLU A 39 -15.18 -3.98 -1.13
CA GLU A 39 -16.58 -3.74 -1.48
C GLU A 39 -16.76 -2.44 -2.27
N ARG A 40 -15.91 -1.44 -2.01
CA ARG A 40 -16.02 -0.12 -2.62
C ARG A 40 -15.19 0.05 -3.89
N LEU A 41 -13.98 -0.47 -3.89
CA LEU A 41 -13.07 -0.46 -5.04
C LEU A 41 -13.42 -1.56 -6.04
N GLY A 42 -14.07 -2.64 -5.59
CA GLY A 42 -14.42 -3.79 -6.43
C GLY A 42 -13.25 -4.75 -6.68
N TYR A 43 -12.11 -4.52 -6.03
CA TYR A 43 -10.91 -5.36 -6.09
C TYR A 43 -10.19 -5.38 -4.74
N ALA A 44 -9.44 -6.44 -4.46
CA ALA A 44 -8.64 -6.59 -3.26
C ALA A 44 -7.14 -6.42 -3.56
N LEU A 45 -6.34 -6.13 -2.53
CA LEU A 45 -4.88 -6.13 -2.65
C LEU A 45 -4.35 -7.46 -3.21
N TYR A 46 -4.96 -8.58 -2.79
CA TYR A 46 -4.64 -9.93 -3.24
C TYR A 46 -4.81 -10.16 -4.75
N ASP A 47 -5.63 -9.36 -5.43
CA ASP A 47 -5.80 -9.45 -6.89
C ASP A 47 -4.56 -8.94 -7.67
N TYR A 48 -3.76 -8.07 -7.05
CA TYR A 48 -2.57 -7.46 -7.68
C TYR A 48 -1.27 -7.97 -7.08
N VAL A 49 -1.23 -8.18 -5.76
CA VAL A 49 -0.04 -8.60 -5.03
C VAL A 49 -0.42 -9.54 -3.91
N ASP A 50 0.36 -10.60 -3.73
CA ASP A 50 0.20 -11.47 -2.57
C ASP A 50 0.73 -10.74 -1.31
N PRO A 51 -0.14 -10.46 -0.31
CA PRO A 51 0.22 -9.72 0.89
C PRO A 51 1.21 -10.47 1.79
N GLU A 52 1.18 -11.81 1.78
CA GLU A 52 2.13 -12.63 2.54
C GLU A 52 3.50 -12.64 1.84
N ALA A 53 3.51 -12.71 0.52
CA ALA A 53 4.75 -12.60 -0.25
C ALA A 53 5.41 -11.23 -0.07
N LEU A 54 4.62 -10.15 -0.08
CA LEU A 54 5.09 -8.80 0.14
C LEU A 54 5.73 -8.64 1.52
N ASP A 55 5.02 -9.08 2.56
CA ASP A 55 5.52 -9.08 3.94
C ASP A 55 6.81 -9.91 4.06
N THR A 56 6.82 -11.11 3.48
CA THR A 56 7.99 -12.01 3.50
C THR A 56 9.19 -11.37 2.81
N ILE A 57 9.01 -10.75 1.63
CA ILE A 57 10.11 -10.13 0.88
C ILE A 57 10.73 -8.99 1.68
N LEU A 58 9.91 -8.10 2.23
CA LEU A 58 10.39 -6.93 2.96
C LEU A 58 10.98 -7.31 4.32
N ALA A 59 10.43 -8.30 5.00
CA ALA A 59 10.97 -8.84 6.26
C ALA A 59 12.36 -9.47 6.07
N HIS A 60 12.59 -10.18 4.95
CA HIS A 60 13.86 -10.87 4.71
C HIS A 60 14.88 -10.05 3.93
N ARG A 61 14.46 -8.97 3.25
CA ARG A 61 15.32 -8.13 2.42
C ARG A 61 15.02 -6.64 2.65
N PRO A 62 15.60 -6.04 3.71
CA PRO A 62 15.34 -4.64 4.04
C PRO A 62 15.91 -3.64 3.04
N GLY A 63 16.61 -4.07 1.98
CA GLY A 63 17.09 -3.21 0.89
C GLY A 63 16.27 -3.32 -0.40
N VAL A 64 15.12 -4.00 -0.37
CA VAL A 64 14.24 -4.15 -1.54
C VAL A 64 13.11 -3.14 -1.46
N THR A 65 12.88 -2.46 -2.57
CA THR A 65 11.68 -1.66 -2.82
C THR A 65 10.81 -2.44 -3.80
N VAL A 66 9.54 -2.60 -3.46
CA VAL A 66 8.52 -3.21 -4.31
C VAL A 66 7.61 -2.09 -4.79
N THR A 67 7.56 -1.92 -6.11
CA THR A 67 6.68 -0.93 -6.76
C THR A 67 5.70 -1.67 -7.64
N PHE A 68 4.40 -1.40 -7.46
CA PHE A 68 3.34 -2.00 -8.25
C PHE A 68 2.16 -1.05 -8.45
N ALA A 69 1.46 -1.25 -9.56
CA ALA A 69 0.26 -0.54 -9.93
C ALA A 69 -0.97 -1.25 -9.34
N LEU A 70 -1.82 -0.51 -8.64
CA LEU A 70 -3.08 -0.97 -8.08
C LEU A 70 -4.21 -0.13 -8.67
N GLU A 71 -4.79 -0.58 -9.78
CA GLU A 71 -5.75 0.18 -10.61
C GLU A 71 -5.31 1.61 -10.89
N GLN A 72 -5.83 2.58 -10.12
CA GLN A 72 -5.59 4.02 -10.23
C GLN A 72 -4.58 4.54 -9.21
N TYR A 73 -3.86 3.67 -8.50
CA TYR A 73 -2.79 4.05 -7.58
C TYR A 73 -1.47 3.42 -8.02
N ASP A 74 -0.39 4.11 -7.74
CA ASP A 74 0.95 3.56 -7.76
C ASP A 74 1.43 3.42 -6.32
N VAL A 75 1.78 2.18 -5.95
CA VAL A 75 2.23 1.81 -4.62
C VAL A 75 3.70 1.50 -4.69
N GLU A 76 4.48 2.20 -3.87
CA GLU A 76 5.88 1.92 -3.62
C GLU A 76 6.08 1.61 -2.15
N VAL A 77 6.56 0.42 -1.83
CA VAL A 77 6.74 -0.02 -0.46
C VAL A 77 8.14 -0.60 -0.27
N SER A 78 8.78 -0.17 0.80
CA SER A 78 10.09 -0.62 1.23
C SER A 78 10.06 -0.99 2.71
N SER A 79 11.18 -1.46 3.24
CA SER A 79 11.35 -1.75 4.67
C SER A 79 11.29 -0.52 5.58
N THR A 80 11.36 0.69 5.01
CA THR A 80 11.47 1.94 5.79
C THR A 80 10.40 2.95 5.45
N CYS A 81 9.80 2.86 4.27
CA CYS A 81 8.83 3.84 3.79
C CYS A 81 7.83 3.19 2.83
N LEU A 82 6.60 3.69 2.88
CA LEU A 82 5.50 3.39 1.97
C LEU A 82 5.08 4.71 1.33
N THR A 83 4.94 4.70 0.02
CA THR A 83 4.37 5.80 -0.75
C THR A 83 3.23 5.25 -1.60
N VAL A 84 2.07 5.89 -1.53
CA VAL A 84 0.92 5.61 -2.40
C VAL A 84 0.53 6.91 -3.06
N CYS A 85 0.55 6.95 -4.38
CA CYS A 85 0.09 8.09 -5.16
C CYS A 85 -1.08 7.70 -6.06
N GLU A 86 -2.12 8.53 -6.10
CA GLU A 86 -3.14 8.46 -7.15
C GLU A 86 -2.46 8.68 -8.51
N ARG A 87 -2.67 7.73 -9.42
CA ARG A 87 -2.23 7.79 -10.80
C ARG A 87 -3.21 8.68 -11.57
N ASP A 88 -2.76 9.86 -11.96
CA ASP A 88 -3.47 10.70 -12.93
C ASP A 88 -3.61 9.92 -14.27
N SER A 89 -4.84 9.56 -14.64
CA SER A 89 -5.18 9.06 -16.00
C SER A 89 -5.58 10.19 -16.94
#